data_AF-D3Z0L2-F1
#
_entry.id   AF-D3Z0L2-F1
#
_cell.length_a   1.000
_cell.length_b   1.000
_cell.length_c   1.000
_cell.angle_alpha   90.00
_cell.angle_beta   90.00
_cell.angle_gamma   90.00
#
_symmetry.space_group_name_H-M   'P 1'
#
loop_
_entity.id
_entity.type
_entity.pdbx_description
1 polymer ?
#
loop_
_entity_poly.entity_id
_entity_poly.type
_entity_poly.pdbx_seq_one_letter_code
_entity_poly.pdbx_strand_id
1 'polypeptide(L)'
;MVDSSTVLIFLLVLGGGQSELDTKITSSGEAAEWEDPDLSLQGSCQPVPSCQKCILSHPSCAWCKQLNFTASGEAEARRCARR
;
A
#
# COMPACT_ATOMS: atom_id res chain seq x y z
N MET A 1 -36.92 -14.71 -19.41
CA MET A 1 -36.25 -13.51 -19.97
C MET A 1 -36.25 -12.46 -18.87
N VAL A 2 -35.09 -12.14 -18.30
CA VAL A 2 -34.97 -10.96 -17.42
C VAL A 2 -35.13 -9.76 -18.35
N ASP A 3 -36.23 -9.03 -18.15
CA ASP A 3 -36.61 -7.88 -18.96
C ASP A 3 -35.51 -6.82 -18.86
N SER A 4 -34.93 -6.42 -20.01
CA SER A 4 -33.86 -5.41 -20.09
C SER A 4 -34.21 -4.13 -19.33
N SER A 5 -35.50 -3.81 -19.18
CA SER A 5 -35.95 -2.63 -18.45
C SER A 5 -35.68 -2.73 -16.95
N THR A 6 -35.65 -3.94 -16.38
CA THR A 6 -35.40 -4.13 -14.93
C THR A 6 -33.93 -3.92 -14.57
N VAL A 7 -33.02 -4.31 -15.48
CA VAL A 7 -31.57 -4.13 -15.30
C VAL A 7 -31.18 -2.65 -15.41
N LEU A 8 -31.77 -1.93 -16.37
CA LEU A 8 -31.55 -0.48 -16.54
C LEU A 8 -32.00 0.32 -15.32
N ILE A 9 -33.15 -0.02 -14.72
CA ILE A 9 -33.63 0.66 -13.51
C ILE A 9 -32.68 0.42 -12.33
N PHE A 10 -32.14 -0.80 -12.17
CA PHE A 10 -31.16 -1.09 -11.12
C PHE A 10 -29.83 -0.32 -11.31
N LEU A 11 -29.35 -0.19 -12.55
CA LEU A 11 -28.13 0.58 -12.85
C LEU A 11 -28.30 2.08 -12.58
N LEU A 12 -29.49 2.64 -12.88
CA LEU A 12 -29.78 4.05 -12.62
C LEU A 12 -29.89 4.36 -11.13
N VAL A 13 -30.40 3.43 -10.31
CA VAL A 13 -30.50 3.59 -8.85
C VAL A 13 -29.12 3.54 -8.18
N LEU A 14 -28.16 2.75 -8.70
CA LEU A 14 -26.81 2.65 -8.14
C LEU A 14 -25.86 3.77 -8.60
N GLY A 15 -26.15 4.45 -9.72
CA GLY A 15 -25.30 5.51 -10.28
C GLY A 15 -25.57 6.92 -9.73
N GLY A 16 -26.62 7.09 -8.92
CA GLY A 16 -27.04 8.39 -8.38
C GLY A 16 -26.24 8.86 -7.15
N GLY A 17 -24.91 8.87 -7.23
CA GLY A 17 -24.04 9.52 -6.24
C GLY A 17 -23.79 10.97 -6.62
N GLN A 18 -24.36 11.91 -5.87
CA GLN A 18 -24.29 13.35 -6.11
C GLN A 18 -22.93 13.89 -5.64
N SER A 19 -22.01 14.15 -6.57
CA SER A 19 -20.76 14.86 -6.28
C SER A 19 -21.04 16.34 -6.11
N GLU A 20 -21.28 16.77 -4.88
CA GLU A 20 -21.30 18.18 -4.49
C GLU A 20 -19.86 18.66 -4.28
N LEU A 21 -19.33 19.40 -5.26
CA LEU A 21 -18.06 20.12 -5.14
C LEU A 21 -18.41 21.57 -4.82
N ASP A 22 -18.64 21.88 -3.53
CA ASP A 22 -18.59 23.26 -3.06
C ASP A 22 -17.17 23.57 -2.60
N THR A 23 -16.47 24.29 -3.48
CA THR A 23 -15.20 24.92 -3.17
C THR A 23 -15.44 26.06 -2.20
N LYS A 24 -15.28 25.80 -0.90
CA LYS A 24 -14.97 26.85 0.07
C LYS A 24 -13.54 26.70 0.55
N ILE A 25 -12.64 27.34 -0.20
CA ILE A 25 -11.29 27.69 0.26
C ILE A 25 -11.46 28.59 1.49
N THR A 26 -11.39 28.01 2.68
CA THR A 26 -11.01 28.73 3.90
C THR A 26 -9.61 28.28 4.23
N SER A 27 -8.65 29.06 3.76
CA SER A 27 -7.24 28.99 4.13
C SER A 27 -7.10 29.33 5.61
N SER A 28 -6.94 28.32 6.45
CA SER A 28 -6.31 28.43 7.76
C SER A 28 -5.46 27.18 7.95
N GLY A 29 -4.15 27.36 7.94
CA GLY A 29 -3.18 26.27 7.95
C GLY A 29 -3.25 25.46 9.24
N GLU A 30 -3.43 24.16 9.09
CA GLU A 30 -2.98 23.16 10.04
C GLU A 30 -2.47 21.96 9.24
N ALA A 31 -1.17 21.69 9.40
CA ALA A 31 -0.47 20.58 8.79
C ALA A 31 -0.92 19.28 9.46
N ALA A 32 -2.04 18.72 9.02
CA ALA A 32 -2.40 17.34 9.32
C ALA A 32 -1.90 16.47 8.17
N GLU A 33 -0.70 15.96 8.38
CA GLU A 33 -0.15 14.70 7.88
C GLU A 33 -1.14 13.89 7.02
N TRP A 34 -0.97 13.94 5.70
CA TRP A 34 -1.44 12.85 4.86
C TRP A 34 -0.56 11.67 5.26
N GLU A 35 -1.06 10.80 6.15
CA GLU A 35 -0.40 9.54 6.45
C GLU A 35 -0.20 8.81 5.13
N ASP A 36 1.06 8.74 4.73
CA ASP A 36 1.49 7.98 3.58
C ASP A 36 1.13 6.50 3.85
N PRO A 37 0.25 5.89 3.05
CA PRO A 37 -0.17 4.50 3.29
C PRO A 37 0.98 3.49 3.17
N ASP A 38 2.18 3.91 2.71
CA ASP A 38 3.38 3.09 2.71
C ASP A 38 4.03 2.99 4.11
N LEU A 39 3.76 3.91 5.05
CA LEU A 39 4.31 3.84 6.42
C LEU A 39 3.76 2.65 7.21
N SER A 40 2.47 2.32 7.07
CA SER A 40 1.88 1.09 7.64
C SER A 40 2.46 -0.18 7.01
N LEU A 41 3.01 -0.08 5.80
CA LEU A 41 3.57 -1.20 5.04
C LEU A 41 5.10 -1.33 5.21
N GLN A 42 5.79 -0.25 5.56
CA GLN A 42 7.22 -0.18 5.88
C GLN A 42 7.61 -1.08 7.07
N GLY A 43 6.65 -1.45 7.92
CA GLY A 43 6.88 -2.36 9.05
C GLY A 43 6.77 -3.86 8.75
N SER A 44 6.31 -4.24 7.54
CA SER A 44 5.97 -5.65 7.23
C SER A 44 7.16 -6.61 7.31
N CYS A 45 8.36 -6.10 7.02
CA CYS A 45 9.58 -6.90 6.95
C CYS A 45 10.57 -6.43 8.01
N GLN A 46 10.89 -7.33 8.94
CA GLN A 46 11.94 -7.09 9.92
C GLN A 46 13.30 -7.54 9.36
N PRO A 47 14.39 -6.78 9.59
CA PRO A 47 15.73 -7.20 9.19
C PRO A 47 16.10 -8.52 9.85
N VAL A 48 16.47 -9.54 9.07
CA VAL A 48 16.83 -10.87 9.56
C VAL A 48 18.07 -11.41 8.87
N PRO A 49 19.02 -12.06 9.56
CA PRO A 49 20.34 -12.35 9.01
C PRO A 49 20.39 -13.54 8.02
N SER A 50 19.26 -13.93 7.43
CA SER A 50 19.22 -15.05 6.48
C SER A 50 18.04 -14.98 5.51
N CYS A 51 18.27 -15.40 4.28
CA CYS A 51 17.25 -15.53 3.23
C CYS A 51 16.04 -16.37 3.68
N GLN A 52 16.27 -17.54 4.27
CA GLN A 52 15.19 -18.43 4.70
C GLN A 52 14.28 -17.78 5.75
N LYS A 53 14.85 -17.12 6.76
CA LYS A 53 14.04 -16.38 7.75
C LYS A 53 13.24 -15.28 7.05
N CYS A 54 13.85 -14.53 6.13
CA CYS A 54 13.18 -13.43 5.44
C CYS A 54 11.93 -13.88 4.66
N ILE A 55 12.05 -14.93 3.84
CA ILE A 55 10.94 -15.41 3.01
C ILE A 55 9.81 -16.07 3.82
N LEU A 56 10.12 -16.53 5.05
CA LEU A 56 9.14 -17.10 5.97
C LEU A 56 8.51 -16.06 6.91
N SER A 57 9.14 -14.89 7.10
CA SER A 57 8.65 -13.84 7.99
C SER A 57 7.30 -13.29 7.52
N HIS A 58 7.17 -12.93 6.24
CA HIS A 58 5.95 -12.36 5.68
C HIS A 58 5.92 -12.49 4.15
N PRO A 59 4.76 -12.72 3.51
CA PRO A 59 4.65 -12.90 2.06
C PRO A 59 5.10 -11.70 1.22
N SER A 60 5.04 -10.49 1.78
CA SER A 60 5.52 -9.27 1.10
C SER A 60 7.04 -9.10 1.14
N CYS A 61 7.78 -9.93 1.89
CA CYS A 61 9.23 -9.81 2.00
C CYS A 61 9.99 -10.50 0.87
N ALA A 62 11.18 -9.97 0.59
CA ALA A 62 12.17 -10.52 -0.33
C ALA A 62 13.59 -10.34 0.22
N TRP A 63 14.47 -11.22 -0.27
CA TRP A 63 15.88 -11.21 0.06
C TRP A 63 16.73 -10.82 -1.14
N CYS A 64 17.53 -9.75 -0.99
CA CYS A 64 18.48 -9.35 -2.02
C CYS A 64 19.62 -10.37 -2.16
N LYS A 65 19.73 -11.00 -3.33
CA LYS A 65 20.76 -12.00 -3.68
C LYS A 65 21.98 -11.40 -4.40
N GLN A 66 21.99 -10.09 -4.66
CA GLN A 66 23.09 -9.45 -5.36
C GLN A 66 24.41 -9.63 -4.58
N LEU A 67 25.46 -10.05 -5.28
CA LEU A 67 26.79 -10.16 -4.71
C LEU A 67 27.31 -8.75 -4.36
N ASN A 68 27.99 -8.64 -3.21
CA ASN A 68 28.50 -7.36 -2.69
C ASN A 68 27.43 -6.28 -2.45
N PHE A 69 26.17 -6.67 -2.26
CA PHE A 69 25.11 -5.74 -1.87
C PHE A 69 25.40 -5.10 -0.50
N THR A 70 25.82 -5.92 0.44
CA THR A 70 26.23 -5.49 1.79
C THR A 70 27.70 -5.11 1.76
N ALA A 71 28.03 -3.90 2.19
CA ALA A 71 29.41 -3.48 2.36
C ALA A 71 30.06 -4.21 3.55
N SER A 72 31.41 -4.24 3.58
CA SER A 72 32.15 -4.78 4.72
C SER A 72 31.76 -4.04 6.00
N GLY A 73 31.33 -4.78 7.02
CA GLY A 73 30.88 -4.21 8.30
C GLY A 73 29.38 -3.90 8.38
N GLU A 74 28.62 -4.07 7.29
CA GLU A 74 27.18 -3.90 7.30
C GLU A 74 26.45 -5.24 7.56
N ALA A 75 25.30 -5.17 8.24
CA ALA A 75 24.56 -6.36 8.62
C ALA A 75 23.85 -6.99 7.42
N GLU A 76 24.09 -8.28 7.19
CA GLU A 76 23.37 -9.10 6.18
C GLU A 76 21.85 -9.01 6.33
N ALA A 77 21.36 -8.70 7.53
CA ALA A 77 19.95 -8.49 7.83
C ALA A 77 19.25 -7.44 6.94
N ARG A 78 20.02 -6.46 6.43
CA ARG A 78 19.52 -5.39 5.54
C ARG A 78 19.12 -5.88 4.16
N ARG A 79 19.48 -7.11 3.80
CA ARG A 79 19.03 -7.76 2.56
C ARG A 79 17.56 -8.17 2.62
N CYS A 80 16.95 -8.26 3.80
CA CYS A 80 15.51 -8.52 3.92
C CYS A 80 14.75 -7.21 3.90
N ALA A 81 13.92 -7.03 2.88
CA ALA A 81 13.05 -5.87 2.73
C ALA A 81 11.75 -6.30 2.05
N ARG A 82 10.85 -5.35 1.82
CA ARG A 82 9.67 -5.57 0.98
C ARG A 82 10.10 -5.87 -0.47
N ARG A 83 9.31 -6.69 -1.17
CA ARG A 83 9.44 -6.97 -2.62
C ARG A 83 9.36 -5.71 -3.46
#